data_AF-A0A5W4F2E8-F1
#
_entry.id   AF-A0A5W4F2E8-F1
#
_cell.length_a   1.000
_cell.length_b   1.000
_cell.length_c   1.000
_cell.angle_alpha   90.00
_cell.angle_beta   90.00
_cell.angle_gamma   90.00
#
_symmetry.space_group_name_H-M   'P 1'
#
loop_
_entity.id
_entity.type
_entity.pdbx_description
1 polymer ?
#
loop_
_entity_poly.entity_id
_entity_poly.type
_entity_poly.pdbx_seq_one_letter_code
_entity_poly.pdbx_strand_id
1 'polypeptide(L)'
;AAEGVDDLLGDLSSGKNAPKTGGGAKGNGQPSKDSGTSGANGGATGADISAYAKQIQVAIQSRLYDASLYQGKQCVLHISLAPDGSLKSITSEGGDPALCQAALMAAKTAKIPKPPSQAVYEKIKDAKLDFKL
;
A
#
# COMPACT_ATOMS: atom_id res chain seq x y z
N ALA A 1 -74.96 4.62 -15.38
CA ALA A 1 -74.72 4.47 -13.94
C ALA A 1 -73.26 4.05 -13.78
N ALA A 2 -72.36 4.94 -13.34
CA ALA A 2 -72.11 5.29 -11.93
C ALA A 2 -71.21 4.20 -11.29
N GLU A 3 -70.06 4.39 -10.63
CA GLU A 3 -69.22 5.51 -10.15
C GLU A 3 -67.81 4.95 -9.79
N GLY A 4 -66.82 5.84 -9.55
CA GLY A 4 -65.64 5.61 -8.67
C GLY A 4 -64.55 4.65 -9.17
N VAL A 5 -63.38 5.07 -9.69
CA VAL A 5 -62.20 5.64 -9.01
C VAL A 5 -61.98 5.23 -7.54
N ASP A 6 -60.71 4.93 -7.24
CA ASP A 6 -60.09 4.67 -5.93
C ASP A 6 -60.31 3.28 -5.32
N ASP A 7 -59.31 2.40 -5.47
CA ASP A 7 -58.48 1.99 -4.32
C ASP A 7 -57.22 1.25 -4.79
N LEU A 8 -56.32 2.01 -5.41
CA LEU A 8 -54.89 1.85 -5.20
C LEU A 8 -54.62 2.29 -3.75
N LEU A 9 -54.55 1.37 -2.79
CA LEU A 9 -53.62 1.41 -1.64
C LEU A 9 -54.02 0.43 -0.53
N GLY A 10 -53.04 -0.37 -0.11
CA GLY A 10 -52.79 -0.47 1.34
C GLY A 10 -53.50 -1.60 2.08
N ASP A 11 -53.14 -2.84 1.78
CA ASP A 11 -53.18 -3.92 2.78
C ASP A 11 -51.71 -4.34 3.03
N LEU A 12 -50.99 -3.62 3.88
CA LEU A 12 -50.90 -3.82 5.34
C LEU A 12 -50.43 -5.21 5.76
N SER A 13 -49.38 -5.71 5.10
CA SER A 13 -48.39 -6.50 5.83
C SER A 13 -47.67 -5.58 6.84
N SER A 14 -48.28 -5.46 8.03
CA SER A 14 -47.66 -5.54 9.34
C SER A 14 -46.12 -5.61 9.26
N GLY A 15 -45.34 -4.64 9.73
CA GLY A 15 -45.47 -3.92 10.98
C GLY A 15 -44.12 -4.01 11.67
N LYS A 16 -43.45 -2.85 11.79
CA LYS A 16 -42.26 -2.55 12.60
C LYS A 16 -40.90 -3.05 12.09
N ASN A 17 -40.25 -2.19 11.31
CA ASN A 17 -39.01 -1.58 11.80
C ASN A 17 -38.93 -0.13 11.28
N ALA A 18 -38.98 0.85 12.18
CA ALA A 18 -38.93 2.27 11.82
C ALA A 18 -37.51 2.65 11.34
N PRO A 19 -37.38 3.46 10.28
CA PRO A 19 -36.12 4.10 9.92
C PRO A 19 -36.03 5.48 10.58
N LYS A 20 -34.81 5.97 10.82
CA LYS A 20 -34.55 7.41 10.80
C LYS A 20 -33.40 7.70 9.85
N THR A 21 -33.79 8.44 8.80
CA THR A 21 -33.02 9.52 8.18
C THR A 21 -31.75 9.07 7.45
N GLY A 22 -31.59 9.26 6.14
CA GLY A 22 -32.25 10.14 5.20
C GLY A 22 -31.21 10.56 4.16
N GLY A 23 -31.64 10.64 2.90
CA GLY A 23 -31.01 11.47 1.86
C GLY A 23 -29.69 10.97 1.24
N GLY A 24 -29.68 10.83 -0.09
CA GLY A 24 -28.43 10.93 -0.86
C GLY A 24 -28.27 9.95 -2.02
N ALA A 25 -28.88 10.29 -3.15
CA ALA A 25 -28.49 10.03 -4.54
C ALA A 25 -27.30 9.09 -4.89
N LYS A 26 -27.62 8.13 -5.78
CA LYS A 26 -27.02 7.90 -7.12
C LYS A 26 -25.57 7.38 -7.22
N GLY A 27 -25.42 6.20 -7.83
CA GLY A 27 -24.22 5.87 -8.62
C GLY A 27 -23.88 4.39 -8.72
N ASN A 28 -24.01 3.81 -9.91
CA ASN A 28 -23.48 2.51 -10.31
C ASN A 28 -21.95 2.41 -10.13
N GLY A 29 -21.45 1.19 -9.84
CA GLY A 29 -20.11 0.75 -10.25
C GLY A 29 -19.06 0.57 -9.15
N GLN A 30 -18.62 -0.68 -8.96
CA GLN A 30 -17.38 -1.18 -8.35
C GLN A 30 -16.11 -0.30 -8.63
N PRO A 31 -14.99 -0.31 -7.85
CA PRO A 31 -14.55 -1.24 -6.79
C PRO A 31 -14.14 -0.61 -5.43
N SER A 32 -14.05 -1.50 -4.43
CA SER A 32 -13.46 -1.29 -3.11
C SER A 32 -12.16 -0.50 -3.17
N LYS A 33 -12.19 0.74 -2.69
CA LYS A 33 -11.00 1.48 -2.28
C LYS A 33 -11.34 2.37 -1.09
N ASP A 34 -10.64 2.05 -0.02
CA ASP A 34 -10.14 2.94 1.02
C ASP A 34 -11.04 3.33 2.21
N SER A 35 -10.35 3.28 3.34
CA SER A 35 -10.58 3.99 4.60
C SER A 35 -11.67 3.51 5.55
N GLY A 36 -11.18 2.92 6.64
CA GLY A 36 -11.67 3.25 7.97
C GLY A 36 -12.26 2.09 8.77
N THR A 37 -11.40 1.21 9.30
CA THR A 37 -11.75 0.54 10.57
C THR A 37 -10.59 0.60 11.55
N SER A 38 -10.76 1.52 12.49
CA SER A 38 -10.22 1.58 13.84
C SER A 38 -9.62 0.29 14.38
N GLY A 39 -8.36 0.37 14.78
CA GLY A 39 -7.68 -0.59 15.64
C GLY A 39 -6.56 0.12 16.39
N ALA A 40 -6.92 0.76 17.51
CA ALA A 40 -5.96 1.22 18.50
C ALA A 40 -5.11 0.04 18.97
N ASN A 41 -3.88 -0.10 18.48
CA ASN A 41 -2.75 -0.82 19.06
C ASN A 41 -1.50 -0.45 18.24
N GLY A 42 -0.55 0.26 18.85
CA GLY A 42 0.66 0.79 18.21
C GLY A 42 1.69 -0.26 17.79
N GLY A 43 1.31 -1.17 16.89
CA GLY A 43 2.21 -2.05 16.15
C GLY A 43 2.19 -1.68 14.67
N ALA A 44 3.35 -1.63 14.03
CA ALA A 44 3.45 -1.41 12.58
C ALA A 44 2.48 -2.33 11.84
N THR A 45 1.54 -1.76 11.11
CA THR A 45 0.66 -2.58 10.27
C THR A 45 1.49 -3.12 9.10
N GLY A 46 1.12 -4.26 8.53
CA GLY A 46 1.76 -4.79 7.33
C GLY A 46 1.75 -3.78 6.16
N ALA A 47 0.76 -2.87 6.16
CA ALA A 47 0.67 -1.75 5.23
C ALA A 47 1.80 -0.73 5.44
N ASP A 48 2.11 -0.35 6.68
CA ASP A 48 3.21 0.59 6.98
C ASP A 48 4.57 0.04 6.54
N ILE A 49 4.80 -1.26 6.79
CA ILE A 49 6.05 -1.94 6.39
C ILE A 49 6.18 -1.96 4.87
N SER A 50 5.09 -2.34 4.18
CA SER A 50 5.07 -2.44 2.71
C SER A 50 5.20 -1.06 2.05
N ALA A 51 4.54 -0.04 2.61
CA ALA A 51 4.63 1.33 2.13
C ALA A 51 6.06 1.86 2.27
N TYR A 52 6.69 1.63 3.42
CA TYR A 52 8.07 2.03 3.66
C TYR A 52 9.07 1.27 2.76
N ALA A 53 8.89 -0.04 2.56
CA ALA A 53 9.68 -0.83 1.62
C ALA A 53 9.58 -0.28 0.19
N LYS A 54 8.37 0.11 -0.25
CA LYS A 54 8.18 0.77 -1.55
C LYS A 54 8.85 2.14 -1.61
N GLN A 55 8.84 2.92 -0.54
CA GLN A 55 9.56 4.20 -0.50
C GLN A 55 11.07 3.99 -0.68
N ILE A 56 11.64 2.98 -0.02
CA ILE A 56 13.05 2.60 -0.22
C ILE A 56 13.29 2.21 -1.69
N GLN A 57 12.42 1.36 -2.26
CA GLN A 57 12.53 0.96 -3.66
C GLN A 57 12.52 2.18 -4.60
N VAL A 58 11.56 3.10 -4.45
CA VAL A 58 11.46 4.31 -5.28
C VAL A 58 12.67 5.22 -5.08
N ALA A 59 13.15 5.40 -3.85
CA ALA A 59 14.34 6.21 -3.57
C ALA A 59 15.59 5.65 -4.26
N ILE A 60 15.73 4.33 -4.31
CA ILE A 60 16.82 3.64 -4.99
C ILE A 60 16.65 3.72 -6.50
N GLN A 61 15.44 3.45 -7.01
CA GLN A 61 15.14 3.56 -8.44
C GLN A 61 15.36 4.98 -8.98
N SER A 62 15.06 6.01 -8.18
CA SER A 62 15.35 7.40 -8.53
C SER A 62 16.85 7.73 -8.62
N ARG A 63 17.73 6.88 -8.06
CA ARG A 63 19.18 6.99 -8.17
C ARG A 63 19.77 6.07 -9.23
N LEU A 64 18.99 5.14 -9.77
CA LEU A 64 19.41 4.32 -10.89
C LEU A 64 19.46 5.19 -12.15
N TYR A 65 20.63 5.22 -12.77
CA TYR A 65 20.81 5.83 -14.08
C TYR A 65 20.16 4.92 -15.14
N ASP A 66 19.31 5.49 -15.99
CA ASP A 66 18.59 4.77 -17.05
C ASP A 66 17.92 3.46 -16.60
N ALA A 67 16.96 3.56 -15.66
CA ALA A 67 16.15 2.41 -15.21
C ALA A 67 15.51 1.60 -16.37
N SER A 68 15.30 2.25 -17.52
CA SER A 68 14.84 1.63 -18.76
C SER A 68 15.76 0.51 -19.28
N LEU A 69 17.08 0.60 -19.05
CA LEU A 69 18.05 -0.42 -19.48
C LEU A 69 17.89 -1.75 -18.72
N TYR A 70 17.25 -1.69 -17.56
CA TYR A 70 17.04 -2.83 -16.69
C TYR A 70 15.58 -3.33 -16.71
N GLN A 71 14.77 -2.87 -17.66
CA GLN A 71 13.38 -3.32 -17.82
C GLN A 71 13.33 -4.84 -18.05
N GLY A 72 12.49 -5.52 -17.28
CA GLY A 72 12.37 -6.97 -17.28
C GLY A 72 13.49 -7.69 -16.52
N LYS A 73 14.44 -6.96 -15.93
CA LYS A 73 15.46 -7.51 -15.03
C LYS A 73 14.97 -7.52 -13.60
N GLN A 74 15.55 -8.41 -12.81
CA GLN A 74 15.29 -8.49 -11.38
C GLN A 74 16.61 -8.58 -10.61
N CYS A 75 16.64 -8.00 -9.42
CA CYS A 75 17.73 -8.15 -8.47
C CYS A 75 17.19 -8.29 -7.06
N VAL A 76 17.65 -9.30 -6.34
CA VAL A 76 17.38 -9.48 -4.92
C VAL A 76 18.57 -8.94 -4.14
N LEU A 77 18.33 -7.90 -3.34
CA LEU A 77 19.31 -7.31 -2.45
C LEU A 77 18.92 -7.59 -1.01
N HIS A 78 19.87 -8.04 -0.21
CA HIS A 78 19.75 -8.06 1.24
C HIS A 78 20.31 -6.76 1.80
N ILE A 79 19.47 -6.01 2.51
CA ILE A 79 19.87 -4.75 3.14
C ILE A 79 19.83 -4.86 4.64
N SER A 80 20.78 -4.18 5.29
CA SER A 80 20.72 -3.89 6.70
C SER A 80 20.64 -2.38 6.92
N LEU A 81 19.58 -1.91 7.58
CA LEU A 81 19.35 -0.50 7.89
C LEU A 81 19.66 -0.22 9.37
N ALA A 82 20.09 1.00 9.64
CA ALA A 82 20.18 1.58 10.98
C ALA A 82 18.85 2.27 11.36
N PRO A 83 18.58 2.49 12.66
CA PRO A 83 17.28 3.02 13.14
C PRO A 83 17.03 4.49 12.76
N ASP A 84 18.06 5.18 12.28
CA ASP A 84 17.99 6.52 11.69
C ASP A 84 17.56 6.50 10.21
N GLY A 85 17.47 5.32 9.58
CA GLY A 85 17.20 5.14 8.16
C GLY A 85 18.46 5.00 7.30
N SER A 86 19.66 5.06 7.88
CA SER A 86 20.90 4.94 7.13
C SER A 86 21.20 3.50 6.73
N LEU A 87 21.69 3.29 5.52
CA LEU A 87 22.11 1.96 5.06
C LEU A 87 23.41 1.54 5.77
N LYS A 88 23.36 0.45 6.52
CA LYS A 88 24.52 -0.10 7.25
C LYS A 88 25.30 -1.08 6.38
N SER A 89 24.60 -2.01 5.74
CA SER A 89 25.20 -2.98 4.82
C SER A 89 24.22 -3.30 3.70
N ILE A 90 24.76 -3.70 2.56
CA ILE A 90 23.96 -4.20 1.44
C ILE A 90 24.75 -5.23 0.65
N THR A 91 24.08 -6.33 0.31
CA THR A 91 24.64 -7.45 -0.41
C THR A 91 23.66 -7.90 -1.49
N SER A 92 24.15 -8.29 -2.66
CA SER A 92 23.32 -8.92 -3.68
C SER A 92 23.19 -10.41 -3.43
N GLU A 93 21.95 -10.92 -3.34
CA GLU A 93 21.69 -12.36 -3.21
C GLU A 93 21.51 -13.05 -4.57
N GLY A 94 21.08 -12.34 -5.61
CA GLY A 94 20.94 -12.90 -6.94
C GLY A 94 20.11 -12.05 -7.89
N GLY A 95 20.08 -12.45 -9.17
CA GLY A 95 19.41 -11.72 -10.24
C GLY A 95 20.39 -11.27 -11.33
N ASP A 96 20.09 -10.16 -11.99
CA ASP A 96 20.94 -9.59 -13.02
C ASP A 96 22.11 -8.81 -12.38
N PRO A 97 23.37 -9.13 -12.71
CA PRO A 97 24.54 -8.53 -12.07
C PRO A 97 24.66 -7.03 -12.36
N ALA A 98 24.23 -6.56 -13.53
CA ALA A 98 24.29 -5.14 -13.87
C ALA A 98 23.25 -4.34 -13.08
N LEU A 99 22.02 -4.84 -13.00
CA LEU A 99 20.99 -4.24 -12.15
C LEU A 99 21.39 -4.28 -10.67
N CYS A 100 21.89 -5.42 -10.19
CA CYS A 100 22.30 -5.55 -8.79
C CYS A 100 23.42 -4.59 -8.42
N GLN A 101 24.44 -4.45 -9.26
CA GLN A 101 25.55 -3.54 -8.99
C GLN A 101 25.10 -2.07 -9.06
N ALA A 102 24.25 -1.72 -10.03
CA ALA A 102 23.66 -0.39 -10.11
C ALA A 102 22.79 -0.11 -8.87
N ALA A 103 21.97 -1.07 -8.45
CA ALA A 103 21.09 -0.93 -7.30
C ALA A 103 21.89 -0.86 -5.98
N LEU A 104 23.02 -1.55 -5.88
CA LEU A 104 23.95 -1.43 -4.75
C LEU A 104 24.51 -0.01 -4.63
N MET A 105 24.94 0.59 -5.72
CA MET A 105 25.44 1.98 -5.73
C MET A 105 24.32 3.00 -5.49
N ALA A 106 23.17 2.78 -6.13
CA ALA A 106 21.99 3.60 -5.95
C ALA A 106 21.50 3.56 -4.49
N ALA A 107 21.49 2.40 -3.85
CA ALA A 107 21.12 2.25 -2.44
C ALA A 107 22.04 2.99 -1.48
N LYS A 108 23.35 2.98 -1.75
CA LYS A 108 24.33 3.72 -0.95
C LYS A 108 24.21 5.23 -1.08
N THR A 109 23.69 5.72 -2.20
CA THR A 109 23.53 7.16 -2.49
C THR A 109 22.08 7.64 -2.34
N ALA A 110 21.13 6.72 -2.21
CA ALA A 110 19.73 6.99 -1.96
C ALA A 110 19.54 7.51 -0.55
N LYS A 111 18.67 8.51 -0.43
CA LYS A 111 18.27 9.05 0.87
C LYS A 111 17.05 8.30 1.34
N ILE A 112 17.27 7.24 2.11
CA ILE A 112 16.21 6.45 2.71
C ILE A 112 15.60 7.28 3.86
N PRO A 113 14.28 7.53 3.84
CA PRO A 113 13.63 8.28 4.92
C PRO A 113 13.74 7.51 6.23
N LYS A 114 13.65 8.19 7.37
CA LYS A 114 13.64 7.51 8.67
C LYS A 114 12.40 6.61 8.77
N PRO A 115 12.50 5.38 9.32
CA PRO A 115 11.34 4.53 9.57
C PRO A 115 10.29 5.26 10.43
N PRO A 116 8.98 5.15 10.09
CA PRO A 116 7.92 5.85 10.81
C PRO A 116 7.69 5.31 12.23
N SER A 117 8.11 4.08 12.51
CA SER A 117 8.05 3.48 13.84
C SER A 117 9.13 2.41 14.03
N GLN A 118 9.45 2.10 15.30
CA GLN A 118 10.41 1.06 15.64
C GLN A 118 9.95 -0.32 15.15
N ALA A 119 8.64 -0.60 15.15
CA ALA A 119 8.11 -1.86 14.66
C ALA A 119 8.30 -2.03 13.15
N VAL A 120 8.23 -0.94 12.35
CA VAL A 120 8.59 -0.98 10.92
C VAL A 120 10.09 -1.21 10.78
N TYR A 121 10.91 -0.49 11.56
CA TYR A 121 12.36 -0.67 11.57
C TYR A 121 12.76 -2.12 11.86
N GLU A 122 12.25 -2.72 12.93
CA GLU A 122 12.60 -4.10 13.31
C GLU A 122 12.28 -5.14 12.23
N LYS A 123 11.31 -4.85 11.35
CA LYS A 123 10.91 -5.72 10.24
C LYS A 123 11.70 -5.48 8.95
N ILE A 124 12.26 -4.28 8.77
CA ILE A 124 12.98 -3.88 7.55
C ILE A 124 14.51 -3.72 7.77
N LYS A 125 14.98 -3.73 9.02
CA LYS A 125 16.40 -3.56 9.39
C LYS A 125 17.29 -4.66 8.85
N ASP A 126 16.71 -5.82 8.55
CA ASP A 126 17.35 -6.95 7.92
C ASP A 126 16.31 -7.58 7.00
N ALA A 127 16.25 -7.09 5.77
CA ALA A 127 15.21 -7.45 4.82
C ALA A 127 15.76 -7.65 3.42
N LYS A 128 15.10 -8.55 2.69
CA LYS A 128 15.36 -8.80 1.28
C LYS A 128 14.45 -7.90 0.45
N LEU A 129 15.06 -7.02 -0.33
CA LEU A 129 14.38 -6.17 -1.29
C LEU A 129 14.52 -6.79 -2.68
N ASP A 130 13.39 -7.17 -3.26
CA ASP A 130 13.29 -7.51 -4.66
C ASP A 130 13.13 -6.24 -5.49
N PHE A 131 14.07 -6.00 -6.38
CA PHE A 131 14.06 -4.91 -7.35
C PHE A 131 13.71 -5.49 -8.71
N LYS A 132 12.50 -5.21 -9.16
CA LYS A 132 12.06 -5.52 -10.51
C LYS A 132 11.73 -4.22 -11.23
N LEU A 133 12.41 -4.00 -12.36
CA LEU A 133 12.22 -2.84 -13.22
C LEU A 133 11.42 -3.18 -14.46
#